data_AF-A0A932UXN1-F1
#
_entry.id   AF-A0A932UXN1-F1
#
_cell.length_a   1.000
_cell.length_b   1.000
_cell.length_c   1.000
_cell.angle_alpha   90.00
_cell.angle_beta   90.00
_cell.angle_gamma   90.00
#
_symmetry.space_group_name_H-M   'P 1'
#
loop_
_entity.id
_entity.type
_entity.pdbx_description
1 polymer ?
#
loop_
_entity_poly.entity_id
_entity_poly.type
_entity_poly.pdbx_seq_one_letter_code
_entity_poly.pdbx_strand_id
1 'polypeptide(L)' 'MPPYNIIIDTRHEKLVDHSNRILASTERARFAVGYFFLSALESIDERLARVKELRLLIGNTTNRETLEQLAEGCRRA' A
#
# COMPACT_ATOMS: atom_id res chain seq x y z
N MET A 1 -11.40 1.82 17.82
CA MET A 1 -11.63 1.30 16.45
C MET A 1 -11.68 2.50 15.51
N PRO A 2 -10.85 2.59 14.47
CA PRO A 2 -10.99 3.69 13.50
C PRO A 2 -12.36 3.61 12.83
N PRO A 3 -12.96 4.76 12.42
CA PRO A 3 -14.25 4.76 11.74
C PRO A 3 -14.18 3.89 10.48
N TYR A 4 -15.24 3.12 10.24
CA TYR A 4 -15.29 2.05 9.24
C TYR A 4 -15.04 2.55 7.81
N ASN A 5 -15.27 3.85 7.54
CA ASN A 5 -15.01 4.50 6.25
C ASN A 5 -14.31 5.86 6.49
N ILE A 6 -13.11 6.04 5.93
CA ILE A 6 -12.35 7.29 5.98
C ILE A 6 -12.08 7.75 4.54
N ILE A 7 -12.32 9.04 4.26
CA ILE A 7 -11.98 9.68 2.99
C ILE A 7 -10.85 10.67 3.25
N ILE A 8 -9.76 10.56 2.49
CA ILE A 8 -8.56 11.40 2.63
C ILE A 8 -8.42 12.19 1.33
N ASP A 9 -8.45 13.51 1.41
CA ASP A 9 -8.31 14.40 0.24
C ASP A 9 -6.87 14.90 0.02
N THR A 10 -5.95 14.53 0.91
CA THR A 10 -4.52 14.87 0.87
C THR A 10 -4.20 16.38 0.93
N ARG A 11 -5.17 17.24 1.29
CA ARG A 11 -4.95 18.70 1.38
C ARG A 11 -4.26 19.13 2.67
N HIS A 12 -4.51 18.41 3.77
CA HIS A 12 -4.01 18.76 5.11
C HIS A 12 -3.23 17.63 5.80
N GLU A 13 -3.39 16.40 5.34
CA GLU A 13 -2.71 15.21 5.85
C GLU A 13 -2.17 14.42 4.66
N LYS A 14 -0.93 13.95 4.74
CA LYS A 14 -0.39 13.09 3.68
C LYS A 14 -1.02 11.71 3.78
N LEU A 15 -1.37 11.12 2.64
CA LEU A 15 -1.90 9.76 2.57
C LEU A 15 -1.00 8.73 3.27
N VAL A 16 0.32 8.90 3.17
CA VAL A 16 1.31 8.00 3.80
C VAL A 16 1.24 8.03 5.33
N ASP A 17 1.06 9.20 5.93
CA ASP A 17 1.00 9.34 7.39
C ASP A 17 -0.24 8.63 7.93
N HIS A 18 -1.36 8.83 7.24
CA HIS A 18 -2.61 8.18 7.56
C HIS A 18 -2.54 6.65 7.35
N SER A 19 -1.94 6.22 6.24
CA SER A 19 -1.77 4.80 5.93
C SER A 19 -0.92 4.11 7.00
N ASN A 20 0.18 4.73 7.43
CA ASN A 20 1.03 4.21 8.51
C ASN A 20 0.27 4.05 9.83
N ARG A 21 -0.65 4.97 10.16
CA ARG A 21 -1.49 4.87 11.36
C ARG A 21 -2.45 3.69 11.29
N ILE A 22 -3.09 3.47 10.14
CA ILE A 22 -4.00 2.32 9.94
C ILE A 22 -3.21 1.02 9.98
N LEU A 23 -2.10 0.96 9.23
CA LEU A 23 -1.27 -0.24 9.10
C LEU A 23 -0.65 -0.67 10.43
N ALA A 24 -0.41 0.26 11.36
CA ALA A 24 0.12 -0.04 12.68
C ALA A 24 -0.68 -1.08 13.48
N SER A 25 -2.00 -1.17 13.24
CA SER A 25 -2.89 -2.14 13.89
C SER A 25 -3.53 -3.12 12.90
N THR A 26 -2.96 -3.29 11.71
CA THR A 26 -3.55 -4.09 10.63
C THR A 26 -2.86 -5.44 10.51
N GLU A 27 -3.63 -6.53 10.61
CA GLU A 27 -3.11 -7.88 10.32
C GLU A 27 -3.17 -8.24 8.84
N ARG A 28 -4.16 -7.72 8.11
CA ARG A 28 -4.43 -8.02 6.70
C ARG A 28 -4.80 -6.75 5.97
N ALA A 29 -4.10 -6.46 4.87
CA ALA A 29 -4.30 -5.25 4.09
C ALA A 29 -4.71 -5.59 2.65
N ARG A 30 -5.71 -4.86 2.13
CA ARG A 30 -6.16 -4.95 0.75
C ARG A 30 -6.14 -3.55 0.13
N PHE A 31 -5.32 -3.38 -0.89
CA PHE A 31 -5.20 -2.12 -1.62
C PHE A 31 -5.78 -2.28 -3.03
N ALA A 32 -6.61 -1.33 -3.43
CA ALA A 32 -7.07 -1.20 -4.81
C ALA A 32 -6.66 0.20 -5.29
N VAL A 33 -5.77 0.25 -6.27
CA VAL A 33 -5.13 1.49 -6.72
C VAL A 33 -5.15 1.57 -8.24
N GLY A 34 -5.38 2.77 -8.79
CA GLY A 34 -5.34 2.97 -10.24
C GLY A 34 -3.92 2.86 -10.81
N TYR A 35 -2.93 3.32 -10.05
CA TYR A 35 -1.52 3.32 -10.38
C TYR A 35 -0.71 3.05 -9.11
N PHE A 36 0.37 2.28 -9.20
CA PHE A 36 1.23 1.99 -8.06
C PHE A 36 2.71 2.22 -8.38
N PHE A 37 3.47 2.74 -7.41
CA PHE A 37 4.92 2.93 -7.49
C PHE A 37 5.62 2.13 -6.37
N LEU A 38 6.81 1.61 -6.64
CA LEU A 38 7.61 0.91 -5.62
C LEU A 38 7.93 1.81 -4.42
N SER A 39 8.20 3.09 -4.65
CA SER A 39 8.44 4.09 -3.60
C SER A 39 7.27 4.24 -2.62
N ALA A 40 6.05 3.87 -3.03
CA ALA A 40 4.92 3.82 -2.12
C ALA A 40 5.10 2.72 -1.07
N LEU A 41 5.63 1.53 -1.42
CA LEU A 41 5.94 0.47 -0.44
C LEU A 41 7.05 0.89 0.51
N GLU A 42 8.12 1.48 0.00
CA GLU A 42 9.25 1.96 0.80
C GLU A 42 8.78 2.90 1.92
N SER A 43 7.78 3.74 1.62
CA SER A 43 7.24 4.72 2.58
C SER A 43 6.41 4.13 3.73
N ILE A 44 6.06 2.83 3.66
CA ILE A 44 5.23 2.12 4.64
C ILE A 44 5.83 0.74 5.02
N ASP A 45 7.11 0.49 4.71
CA ASP A 45 7.73 -0.83 4.78
C ASP A 45 7.74 -1.42 6.21
N GLU A 46 8.09 -0.61 7.21
CA GLU A 46 8.20 -1.01 8.62
C GLU A 46 6.87 -1.53 9.16
N ARG A 47 5.77 -0.94 8.67
CA ARG A 47 4.41 -1.33 9.04
C ARG A 47 3.96 -2.54 8.25
N LEU A 48 4.29 -2.61 6.95
CA LEU A 48 4.01 -3.75 6.09
C LEU A 48 4.69 -5.03 6.54
N ALA A 49 5.89 -4.96 7.11
CA ALA A 49 6.59 -6.13 7.67
C ALA A 49 5.80 -6.86 8.76
N ARG A 50 4.83 -6.19 9.39
CA ARG A 50 3.94 -6.75 10.42
C ARG A 50 2.60 -7.24 9.87
N VAL A 51 2.28 -6.91 8.62
CA VAL A 51 1.07 -7.34 7.95
C VAL A 51 1.27 -8.78 7.48
N LYS A 52 0.39 -9.69 7.90
CA LYS A 52 0.48 -11.11 7.59
C LYS A 52 0.02 -11.43 6.16
N GLU A 53 -0.89 -10.63 5.62
CA GLU A 53 -1.42 -10.82 4.27
C GLU A 53 -1.62 -9.46 3.61
N LEU A 54 -0.96 -9.26 2.46
CA LEU A 54 -1.13 -8.10 1.60
C LEU A 54 -1.72 -8.54 0.26
N ARG A 55 -2.84 -7.93 -0.14
CA ARG A 55 -3.37 -8.06 -1.50
C ARG A 55 -3.38 -6.70 -2.18
N LEU A 56 -2.87 -6.66 -3.40
CA LEU A 56 -2.80 -5.44 -4.21
C LEU A 56 -3.52 -5.68 -5.54
N LEU A 57 -4.53 -4.87 -5.82
CA LEU A 57 -5.19 -4.76 -7.13
C LEU A 57 -4.74 -3.46 -7.77
N ILE A 58 -3.98 -3.56 -8.86
CA ILE A 58 -3.44 -2.41 -9.60
C ILE A 58 -4.21 -2.27 -10.91
N GLY A 59 -4.61 -1.05 -11.24
CA GLY A 59 -5.16 -0.71 -12.54
C GLY A 59 -4.19 -1.01 -13.69
N ASN A 60 -4.71 -1.05 -14.92
CA ASN A 60 -3.93 -1.40 -16.12
C ASN A 60 -2.85 -0.37 -16.49
N THR A 61 -2.86 0.79 -15.84
CA THR A 61 -1.87 1.87 -16.01
C THR A 61 -0.94 1.85 -14.81
N THR A 62 0.16 1.11 -14.90
CA THR A 62 1.31 1.21 -13.98
C THR A 62 2.58 1.21 -14.84
N ASN A 63 3.70 1.80 -14.38
CA ASN A 63 4.92 1.74 -15.20
C ASN A 63 5.50 0.33 -15.21
N ARG A 64 6.18 0.00 -16.32
CA ARG A 64 6.80 -1.31 -16.51
C ARG A 64 7.82 -1.64 -15.42
N GLU A 65 8.60 -0.66 -14.99
CA GLU A 65 9.61 -0.83 -13.93
C GLU A 65 9.00 -1.30 -12.60
N THR A 66 7.91 -0.66 -12.13
CA THR A 66 7.23 -1.08 -10.89
C THR A 66 6.60 -2.45 -11.06
N LEU A 67 6.01 -2.74 -12.22
CA LEU A 67 5.45 -4.06 -12.50
C LEU A 67 6.54 -5.14 -12.47
N GLU A 68 7.70 -4.89 -13.06
CA GLU A 68 8.84 -5.81 -13.08
C GLU A 68 9.38 -6.07 -11.68
N GLN A 69 9.55 -5.02 -10.86
CA GLN A 69 10.01 -5.14 -9.47
C GLN A 69 9.01 -5.89 -8.60
N LEU A 70 7.70 -5.59 -8.71
CA LEU A 70 6.66 -6.31 -7.99
C LEU A 70 6.58 -7.77 -8.42
N ALA A 71 6.66 -8.04 -9.72
CA ALA A 71 6.60 -9.39 -10.25
C ALA A 71 7.82 -10.22 -9.81
N GLU A 72 9.01 -9.60 -9.75
CA GLU A 72 10.21 -10.25 -9.22
C GLU A 72 10.10 -10.54 -7.73
N GLY A 73 9.58 -9.59 -6.94
CA GLY A 73 9.30 -9.80 -5.52
C GLY A 73 8.31 -10.94 -5.27
N CYS A 74 7.20 -10.99 -6.02
CA CYS A 74 6.20 -12.05 -5.92
C CYS A 74 6.72 -13.43 -6.38
N ARG A 75 7.67 -13.50 -7.31
CA ARG A 75 8.28 -14.78 -7.73
C ARG A 75 9.23 -15.37 -6.70
N ARG A 76 9.80 -14.54 -5.82
CA ARG A 76 10.78 -14.94 -4.79
C ARG A 76 10.16 -15.24 -3.42
N ALA A 77 8.90 -14.89 -3.21
CA ALA A 77 8.12 -15.14 -1.99
C ALA A 77 7.42 -16.50 -2.05
#